data_AF-A0A6P2CPP9-F1
#
_entry.id   AF-A0A6P2CPP9-F1
#
_cell.length_a   1.000
_cell.length_b   1.000
_cell.length_c   1.000
_cell.angle_alpha   90.00
_cell.angle_beta   90.00
_cell.angle_gamma   90.00
#
_symmetry.space_group_name_H-M   'P 1'
#
loop_
_entity.id
_entity.type
_entity.pdbx_description
1 polymer ?
#
loop_
_entity_poly.entity_id
_entity_poly.type
_entity_poly.pdbx_seq_one_letter_code
_entity_poly.pdbx_strand_id
1 'polypeptide(L)'
;MATAPSPNDLTRQQLDELDALLQKMLMVPLAPAEAPVSPPMTQPPLPPSWRVDAPASVPAPSLAHLAVNEPPATLKFEAPVAPTPIAKAPAPVPTPAAPPQPAPTPAPMVKVTPAPTKAPTPKPTPAPQPKAPPLPAPPTALTPVPAAPPVPFVFLPLVALNGLFDSICGMFGPLGRLFRSGFIKNLLGFAGLGLIVYTVIHVAQIQGWVSLPVVLPWPK
;
A
#
# COMPACT_ATOMS: atom_id res chain seq x y z
N MET A 1 -31.66 -28.20 8.99
CA MET A 1 -30.95 -28.07 7.71
C MET A 1 -30.71 -26.59 7.49
N ALA A 2 -29.45 -26.15 7.53
CA ALA A 2 -29.10 -24.73 7.33
C ALA A 2 -29.03 -24.45 5.82
N THR A 3 -29.89 -23.57 5.34
CA THR A 3 -29.87 -23.09 3.95
C THR A 3 -28.58 -22.31 3.73
N ALA A 4 -27.84 -22.66 2.67
CA ALA A 4 -26.60 -21.99 2.33
C ALA A 4 -26.87 -20.50 2.01
N PRO A 5 -26.03 -19.57 2.52
CA PRO A 5 -26.22 -18.14 2.30
C PRO A 5 -26.13 -17.83 0.81
N SER A 6 -27.14 -17.10 0.31
CA SER A 6 -27.20 -16.69 -1.08
C SER A 6 -26.11 -15.63 -1.34
N PRO A 7 -25.44 -15.64 -2.51
CA PRO A 7 -24.44 -14.62 -2.87
C PRO A 7 -24.96 -13.18 -2.77
N ASN A 8 -26.28 -12.99 -2.79
CA ASN A 8 -26.93 -11.68 -2.69
C ASN A 8 -27.15 -11.20 -1.24
N ASP A 9 -26.95 -12.08 -0.24
CA ASP A 9 -26.97 -11.68 1.18
C ASP A 9 -25.65 -10.99 1.58
N LEU A 10 -24.55 -11.35 0.92
CA LEU A 10 -23.23 -10.76 1.17
C LEU A 10 -23.19 -9.27 0.80
N THR A 11 -23.85 -8.90 -0.29
CA THR A 11 -23.91 -7.51 -0.76
C THR A 11 -24.78 -6.63 0.12
N ARG A 12 -25.87 -7.19 0.69
CA ARG A 12 -26.71 -6.49 1.66
C ARG A 12 -26.00 -6.27 2.99
N GLN A 13 -25.31 -7.28 3.50
CA GLN A 13 -24.53 -7.17 4.72
C GLN A 13 -23.42 -6.11 4.59
N GLN A 14 -22.71 -6.08 3.46
CA GLN A 14 -21.69 -5.06 3.21
C GLN A 14 -22.29 -3.65 3.14
N LEU A 15 -23.51 -3.50 2.63
CA LEU A 15 -24.20 -2.22 2.57
C LEU A 15 -24.60 -1.72 3.97
N ASP A 16 -25.13 -2.61 4.81
CA ASP A 16 -25.49 -2.30 6.20
C ASP A 16 -24.25 -1.95 7.05
N GLU A 17 -23.13 -2.66 6.83
CA GLU A 17 -21.86 -2.34 7.48
C GLU A 17 -21.32 -0.95 7.07
N LEU A 18 -21.48 -0.57 5.81
CA LEU A 18 -21.04 0.73 5.31
C LEU A 18 -21.91 1.87 5.87
N ASP A 19 -23.23 1.65 5.95
CA ASP A 19 -24.17 2.62 6.54
C ASP A 19 -23.92 2.80 8.05
N ALA A 20 -23.68 1.72 8.78
CA ALA A 20 -23.33 1.77 10.20
C ALA A 20 -22.02 2.55 10.45
N LEU A 21 -21.04 2.43 9.54
CA LEU A 21 -19.77 3.18 9.65
C LEU A 21 -19.97 4.67 9.38
N LEU A 22 -20.81 5.01 8.39
CA LEU A 22 -21.21 6.39 8.10
C LEU A 22 -21.96 7.02 9.28
N GLN A 23 -22.94 6.33 9.85
CA GLN A 23 -23.65 6.78 11.04
C GLN A 23 -22.71 6.98 12.24
N LYS A 24 -21.75 6.06 12.43
CA LYS A 24 -20.77 6.17 13.51
C LYS A 24 -19.82 7.36 13.33
N MET A 25 -19.43 7.67 12.08
CA MET A 25 -18.66 8.87 11.77
C MET A 25 -19.46 10.15 11.96
N LEU A 26 -20.76 10.13 11.65
CA LEU A 26 -21.64 11.29 11.82
C LEU A 26 -22.00 11.54 13.30
N MET A 27 -22.04 10.49 14.12
CA MET A 27 -22.30 10.56 15.56
C MET A 27 -21.04 10.78 16.40
N VAL A 28 -19.86 11.01 15.80
CA VAL A 28 -18.67 11.45 16.55
C VAL A 28 -19.06 12.75 17.26
N PRO A 29 -19.19 12.74 18.60
CA PRO A 29 -19.60 13.92 19.33
C PRO A 29 -18.55 14.99 19.08
N LEU A 30 -18.94 16.11 18.46
CA LEU A 30 -18.20 17.36 18.60
C LEU A 30 -18.37 17.77 20.06
N ALA A 31 -17.61 17.13 20.95
CA ALA A 31 -17.43 17.66 22.29
C ALA A 31 -16.93 19.10 22.10
N PRO A 32 -17.61 20.10 22.66
CA PRO A 32 -17.12 21.47 22.61
C PRO A 32 -15.71 21.45 23.17
N ALA A 33 -14.77 22.03 22.42
CA ALA A 33 -13.38 22.18 22.84
C ALA A 33 -13.37 22.87 24.21
N GLU A 34 -13.27 22.09 25.26
CA GLU A 34 -13.11 22.57 26.63
C GLU A 34 -11.76 23.27 26.66
N ALA A 35 -11.81 24.58 26.94
CA ALA A 35 -10.64 25.44 26.91
C ALA A 35 -9.54 24.85 27.82
N PRO A 36 -8.27 24.85 27.37
CA PRO A 36 -7.17 24.29 28.15
C PRO A 36 -7.00 25.14 29.42
N VAL A 37 -7.43 24.59 30.56
CA VAL A 37 -6.97 25.06 31.87
C VAL A 37 -5.50 24.68 31.95
N SER A 38 -4.63 25.68 31.83
CA SER A 38 -3.18 25.53 31.97
C SER A 38 -2.85 24.80 33.27
N PRO A 39 -2.25 23.59 33.23
CA PRO A 39 -1.77 22.96 34.44
C PRO A 39 -0.60 23.80 35.03
N PRO A 40 -0.43 23.81 36.36
CA PRO A 40 0.73 24.42 36.98
C PRO A 40 2.01 23.79 36.41
N MET A 41 2.98 24.62 36.06
CA MET A 41 4.26 24.21 35.53
C MET A 41 5.01 23.34 36.55
N THR A 42 4.82 22.03 36.46
CA THR A 42 5.73 21.06 37.07
C THR A 42 6.98 21.03 36.21
N GLN A 43 8.06 21.59 36.75
CA GLN A 43 9.40 21.57 36.19
C GLN A 43 9.78 20.14 35.77
N PRO A 44 10.18 19.90 34.50
CA PRO A 44 10.56 18.57 34.05
C PRO A 44 11.82 18.11 34.79
N PRO A 45 11.90 16.82 35.17
CA PRO A 45 13.11 16.25 35.77
C PRO A 45 14.27 16.35 34.79
N LEU A 46 15.42 16.84 35.27
CA LEU A 46 16.65 16.90 34.48
C LEU A 46 16.96 15.50 33.91
N PRO A 47 17.36 15.39 32.63
CA PRO A 47 17.75 14.12 32.06
C PRO A 47 19.00 13.58 32.78
N PRO A 48 19.11 12.26 32.97
CA PRO A 48 20.29 11.65 33.55
C PRO A 48 21.50 11.95 32.66
N SER A 49 22.54 12.50 33.27
CA SER A 49 23.85 12.71 32.66
C SER A 49 24.56 11.37 32.47
N TRP A 50 24.17 10.63 31.43
CA TRP A 50 25.00 9.53 30.96
C TRP A 50 26.25 10.13 30.31
N ARG A 51 27.35 10.10 31.07
CA ARG A 51 28.70 10.34 30.56
C ARG A 51 28.91 9.52 29.30
N VAL A 52 29.23 10.21 28.21
CA VAL A 52 29.97 9.63 27.10
C VAL A 52 31.42 9.55 27.56
N ASP A 53 31.78 8.47 28.24
CA ASP A 53 33.18 8.08 28.30
C ASP A 53 33.58 7.63 26.90
N ALA A 54 34.51 8.37 26.29
CA ALA A 54 35.11 8.03 25.02
C ALA A 54 36.06 6.84 25.20
N PRO A 55 35.89 5.71 24.49
CA PRO A 55 36.95 4.74 24.32
C PRO A 55 37.61 4.89 22.94
N ALA A 56 38.92 5.12 23.01
CA ALA A 56 39.98 4.70 22.10
C ALA A 56 39.74 4.78 20.57
N SER A 57 40.55 5.64 19.95
CA SER A 57 40.90 5.61 18.53
C SER A 57 41.28 4.20 18.09
N VAL A 58 40.48 3.61 17.21
CA VAL A 58 40.80 2.34 16.52
C VAL A 58 41.59 2.69 15.26
N PRO A 59 42.75 2.07 14.99
CA PRO A 59 43.54 2.33 13.80
C PRO A 59 42.81 1.85 12.53
N ALA A 60 42.93 2.66 11.48
CA ALA A 60 42.34 2.44 10.17
C ALA A 60 42.75 1.08 9.56
N PRO A 61 41.82 0.30 8.98
CA PRO A 61 42.19 -0.85 8.17
C PRO A 61 42.82 -0.36 6.85
N SER A 62 44.09 -0.68 6.68
CA SER A 62 44.87 -0.45 5.48
C SER A 62 44.25 -1.22 4.31
N LEU A 63 43.68 -0.51 3.33
CA LEU A 63 43.23 -1.04 2.04
C LEU A 63 44.45 -1.34 1.14
N ALA A 64 45.19 -2.38 1.49
CA ALA A 64 46.18 -3.00 0.62
C ALA A 64 45.74 -4.44 0.36
N HIS A 65 45.93 -4.91 -0.88
CA HIS A 65 45.71 -6.28 -1.36
C HIS A 65 44.31 -6.58 -1.94
N LEU A 66 44.03 -6.01 -3.10
CA LEU A 66 43.30 -6.72 -4.17
C LEU A 66 43.75 -6.20 -5.54
N ALA A 67 45.05 -6.33 -5.80
CA ALA A 67 45.59 -6.40 -7.15
C ALA A 67 45.31 -7.80 -7.70
N VAL A 68 44.08 -8.04 -8.16
CA VAL A 68 43.80 -9.16 -9.06
C VAL A 68 44.11 -8.68 -10.47
N ASN A 69 45.23 -9.18 -10.95
CA ASN A 69 45.74 -9.05 -12.31
C ASN A 69 44.90 -9.99 -13.19
N GLU A 70 43.85 -9.45 -13.83
CA GLU A 70 43.07 -10.18 -14.84
C GLU A 70 43.62 -9.83 -16.24
N PRO A 71 44.01 -10.83 -17.05
CA PRO A 71 44.56 -10.59 -18.38
C PRO A 71 43.49 -9.98 -19.31
N PRO A 72 43.90 -9.14 -20.29
CA PRO A 72 42.94 -8.53 -21.20
C PRO A 72 42.30 -9.62 -22.08
N ALA A 73 41.04 -9.94 -21.77
CA ALA A 73 40.19 -10.66 -22.69
C ALA A 73 40.10 -9.85 -23.98
N THR A 74 40.65 -10.42 -25.05
CA THR A 74 40.67 -9.84 -26.38
C THR A 74 39.23 -9.80 -26.88
N LEU A 75 38.55 -8.67 -26.66
CA LEU A 75 37.24 -8.38 -27.25
C LEU A 75 37.41 -8.34 -28.77
N LYS A 76 37.14 -9.47 -29.42
CA LYS A 76 36.95 -9.57 -30.87
C LYS A 76 35.73 -8.72 -31.20
N PHE A 77 35.97 -7.48 -31.61
CA PHE A 77 34.96 -6.61 -32.17
C PHE A 77 34.52 -7.19 -33.50
N GLU A 78 33.45 -7.99 -33.49
CA GLU A 78 32.76 -8.39 -34.70
C GLU A 78 32.09 -7.14 -35.26
N ALA A 79 32.50 -6.76 -36.47
CA ALA A 79 32.02 -5.55 -37.13
C ALA A 79 30.48 -5.62 -37.29
N PRO A 80 29.76 -4.56 -36.95
CA PRO A 80 28.31 -4.52 -37.13
C PRO A 80 27.98 -4.67 -38.62
N VAL A 81 27.28 -5.75 -38.94
CA VAL A 81 26.74 -6.00 -40.27
C VAL A 81 25.83 -4.83 -40.62
N ALA A 82 26.07 -4.22 -41.78
CA ALA A 82 25.36 -3.04 -42.27
C ALA A 82 23.83 -3.27 -42.22
N PRO A 83 23.04 -2.29 -41.76
CA PRO A 83 21.60 -2.42 -41.73
C PRO A 83 21.06 -2.60 -43.16
N THR A 84 20.32 -3.68 -43.34
CA THR A 84 19.56 -3.96 -44.56
C THR A 84 18.57 -2.81 -44.78
N PRO A 85 18.44 -2.27 -46.01
CA PRO A 85 17.49 -1.19 -46.28
C PRO A 85 16.06 -1.65 -45.97
N ILE A 86 15.47 -1.03 -44.96
CA ILE A 86 14.08 -1.24 -44.55
C ILE A 86 13.19 -0.82 -45.73
N ALA A 87 12.45 -1.79 -46.27
CA ALA A 87 11.46 -1.57 -47.32
C ALA A 87 10.45 -0.51 -46.87
N LYS A 88 10.14 0.43 -47.78
CA LYS A 88 9.20 1.52 -47.58
C LYS A 88 7.90 1.02 -46.94
N ALA A 89 7.53 1.65 -45.82
CA ALA A 89 6.26 1.42 -45.14
C ALA A 89 5.09 1.61 -46.14
N PRO A 90 4.13 0.66 -46.21
CA PRO A 90 2.95 0.81 -47.04
C PRO A 90 2.12 2.01 -46.57
N ALA A 91 1.53 2.72 -47.54
CA ALA A 91 0.71 3.90 -47.29
C ALA A 91 -0.47 3.57 -46.35
N PRO A 92 -0.86 4.52 -45.47
CA PRO A 92 -1.96 4.30 -44.54
C PRO A 92 -3.26 4.04 -45.30
N VAL A 93 -3.92 2.93 -44.95
CA VAL A 93 -5.25 2.57 -45.43
C VAL A 93 -6.25 3.60 -44.90
N PRO A 94 -7.17 4.14 -45.72
CA PRO A 94 -8.15 5.11 -45.26
C PRO A 94 -9.05 4.49 -44.18
N THR A 95 -9.12 5.17 -43.04
CA THR A 95 -10.01 4.82 -41.92
C THR A 95 -11.47 4.87 -42.37
N PRO A 96 -12.24 3.78 -42.22
CA PRO A 96 -13.68 3.78 -42.52
C PRO A 96 -14.42 4.84 -41.70
N ALA A 97 -15.29 5.60 -42.37
CA ALA A 97 -16.13 6.60 -41.74
C ALA A 97 -17.00 5.98 -40.64
N ALA A 98 -17.02 6.60 -39.46
CA ALA A 98 -17.80 6.14 -38.33
C ALA A 98 -19.30 6.12 -38.69
N PRO A 99 -20.05 5.07 -38.30
CA PRO A 99 -21.48 4.98 -38.52
C PRO A 99 -22.23 6.10 -37.76
N PRO A 100 -23.37 6.58 -38.30
CA PRO A 100 -24.15 7.64 -37.67
C PRO A 100 -24.66 7.21 -36.29
N GLN A 101 -24.48 8.10 -35.32
CA GLN A 101 -24.90 7.92 -33.93
C GLN A 101 -26.44 7.77 -33.85
N PRO A 102 -26.96 6.70 -33.24
CA PRO A 102 -28.40 6.51 -33.07
C PRO A 102 -29.05 7.64 -32.28
N ALA A 103 -30.23 8.06 -32.72
CA ALA A 103 -31.03 9.09 -32.04
C ALA A 103 -31.43 8.63 -30.62
N PRO A 104 -31.45 9.56 -29.63
CA PRO A 104 -31.76 9.23 -28.25
C PRO A 104 -33.19 8.68 -28.12
N THR A 105 -33.30 7.51 -27.51
CA THR A 105 -34.57 6.86 -27.18
C THR A 105 -35.35 7.73 -26.17
N PRO A 106 -36.67 7.98 -26.39
CA PRO A 106 -37.48 8.75 -25.45
C PRO A 106 -37.51 8.10 -24.06
N ALA A 107 -37.32 8.93 -23.03
CA ALA A 107 -37.36 8.48 -21.64
C ALA A 107 -38.75 7.94 -21.27
N PRO A 108 -38.83 6.81 -20.54
CA PRO A 108 -40.10 6.25 -20.11
C PRO A 108 -40.81 7.19 -19.13
N MET A 109 -42.05 7.51 -19.45
CA MET A 109 -42.97 8.26 -18.59
C MET A 109 -43.24 7.45 -17.32
N VAL A 110 -42.67 7.88 -16.19
CA VAL A 110 -42.91 7.23 -14.89
C VAL A 110 -44.34 7.54 -14.44
N LYS A 111 -45.16 6.49 -14.38
CA LYS A 111 -46.52 6.53 -13.84
C LYS A 111 -46.45 6.92 -12.36
N VAL A 112 -47.01 8.07 -12.03
CA VAL A 112 -47.09 8.58 -10.65
C VAL A 112 -48.01 7.66 -9.84
N THR A 113 -47.44 6.86 -8.96
CA THR A 113 -48.18 6.07 -7.97
C THR A 113 -48.74 7.02 -6.89
N PRO A 114 -50.03 6.93 -6.54
CA PRO A 114 -50.64 7.80 -5.54
C PRO A 114 -49.99 7.62 -4.16
N ALA A 115 -49.79 8.74 -3.47
CA ALA A 115 -49.15 8.80 -2.17
C ALA A 115 -49.94 7.99 -1.12
N PRO A 116 -49.27 7.17 -0.29
CA PRO A 116 -49.94 6.40 0.74
C PRO A 116 -50.53 7.33 1.82
N THR A 117 -51.82 7.15 2.09
CA THR A 117 -52.54 7.78 3.21
C THR A 117 -51.85 7.45 4.52
N LYS A 118 -51.41 8.49 5.25
CA LYS A 118 -50.73 8.34 6.54
C LYS A 118 -51.68 7.70 7.56
N ALA A 119 -51.30 6.52 8.05
CA ALA A 119 -51.94 5.89 9.19
C ALA A 119 -51.72 6.74 10.46
N PRO A 120 -52.67 6.74 11.41
CA PRO A 120 -52.57 7.53 12.64
C PRO A 120 -51.36 7.11 13.46
N THR A 121 -50.52 8.10 13.79
CA THR A 121 -49.32 7.94 14.61
C THR A 121 -49.70 7.43 16.01
N PRO A 122 -49.22 6.25 16.44
CA PRO A 122 -49.47 5.77 17.79
C PRO A 122 -48.84 6.73 18.82
N LYS A 123 -49.57 6.97 19.91
CA LYS A 123 -49.15 7.82 21.03
C LYS A 123 -47.80 7.31 21.56
N PRO A 124 -46.77 8.17 21.69
CA PRO A 124 -45.43 7.76 22.08
C PRO A 124 -45.48 7.06 23.44
N THR A 125 -45.07 5.80 23.45
CA THR A 125 -44.77 5.07 24.69
C THR A 125 -43.55 5.72 25.33
N PRO A 126 -43.56 6.01 26.64
CA PRO A 126 -42.41 6.59 27.32
C PRO A 126 -41.15 5.78 27.03
N ALA A 127 -40.14 6.45 26.46
CA ALA A 127 -38.89 5.82 26.12
C ALA A 127 -38.24 5.26 27.40
N PRO A 128 -37.73 4.02 27.37
CA PRO A 128 -37.02 3.45 28.52
C PRO A 128 -35.88 4.38 28.90
N GLN A 129 -35.85 4.76 30.17
CA GLN A 129 -34.85 5.65 30.74
C GLN A 129 -33.46 5.03 30.47
N PRO A 130 -32.53 5.74 29.82
CA PRO A 130 -31.21 5.21 29.50
C PRO A 130 -30.54 4.70 30.77
N LYS A 131 -30.28 3.38 30.80
CA LYS A 131 -29.48 2.77 31.86
C LYS A 131 -28.13 3.47 31.86
N ALA A 132 -27.75 4.04 33.00
CA ALA A 132 -26.51 4.79 33.15
C ALA A 132 -25.34 3.99 32.53
N PRO A 133 -24.48 4.62 31.72
CA PRO A 133 -23.33 3.96 31.14
C PRO A 133 -22.52 3.30 32.27
N PRO A 134 -22.08 2.04 32.11
CA PRO A 134 -21.18 1.43 33.07
C PRO A 134 -19.94 2.32 33.21
N LEU A 135 -19.55 2.55 34.47
CA LEU A 135 -18.38 3.35 34.81
C LEU A 135 -17.18 2.84 33.98
N PRO A 136 -16.40 3.72 33.32
CA PRO A 136 -15.27 3.31 32.52
C PRO A 136 -14.37 2.37 33.32
N ALA A 137 -14.12 1.18 32.78
CA ALA A 137 -13.16 0.27 33.38
C ALA A 137 -11.81 1.02 33.55
N PRO A 138 -11.11 0.84 34.68
CA PRO A 138 -9.81 1.47 34.88
C PRO A 138 -8.91 1.16 33.68
N PRO A 139 -8.13 2.15 33.19
CA PRO A 139 -7.28 1.95 32.02
C PRO A 139 -6.39 0.75 32.29
N THR A 140 -6.61 -0.33 31.52
CA THR A 140 -5.75 -1.50 31.54
C THR A 140 -4.34 -0.99 31.30
N ALA A 141 -3.49 -1.09 32.32
CA ALA A 141 -2.11 -0.67 32.26
C ALA A 141 -1.52 -1.26 30.98
N LEU A 142 -1.09 -0.40 30.06
CA LEU A 142 -0.55 -0.81 28.77
C LEU A 142 0.61 -1.75 29.06
N THR A 143 0.38 -3.05 28.86
CA THR A 143 1.44 -4.05 28.94
C THR A 143 2.55 -3.56 28.01
N PRO A 144 3.77 -3.33 28.50
CA PRO A 144 4.86 -2.80 27.69
C PRO A 144 4.99 -3.69 26.45
N VAL A 145 4.83 -3.09 25.28
CA VAL A 145 4.97 -3.79 24.00
C VAL A 145 6.33 -4.48 24.04
N PRO A 146 6.39 -5.82 23.88
CA PRO A 146 7.64 -6.56 23.92
C PRO A 146 8.65 -5.91 22.98
N ALA A 147 9.84 -5.62 23.49
CA ALA A 147 10.92 -5.08 22.67
C ALA A 147 11.14 -6.02 21.48
N ALA A 148 11.07 -5.48 20.27
CA ALA A 148 11.25 -6.26 19.06
C ALA A 148 12.64 -6.94 19.07
N PRO A 149 12.75 -8.20 18.62
CA PRO A 149 14.02 -8.90 18.60
C PRO A 149 15.04 -8.14 17.72
N PRO A 150 16.34 -8.17 18.08
CA PRO A 150 17.37 -7.49 17.31
C PRO A 150 17.42 -8.05 15.89
N VAL A 151 17.42 -7.15 14.90
CA VAL A 151 17.45 -7.53 13.49
C VAL A 151 18.84 -8.12 13.18
N PRO A 152 18.95 -9.30 12.54
CA PRO A 152 20.24 -9.88 12.21
C PRO A 152 21.04 -8.95 11.29
N PHE A 153 22.36 -8.87 11.50
CA PHE A 153 23.25 -8.00 10.72
C PHE A 153 23.17 -8.21 9.21
N VAL A 154 22.82 -9.42 8.76
CA VAL A 154 22.64 -9.76 7.34
C VAL A 154 21.50 -8.95 6.69
N PHE A 155 20.52 -8.53 7.48
CA PHE A 155 19.39 -7.73 6.99
C PHE A 155 19.61 -6.22 7.13
N LEU A 156 20.70 -5.75 7.76
CA LEU A 156 21.01 -4.31 7.85
C LEU A 156 20.97 -3.59 6.49
N PRO A 157 21.55 -4.10 5.38
CA PRO A 157 21.48 -3.42 4.10
C PRO A 157 20.05 -3.31 3.57
N LEU A 158 19.21 -4.33 3.77
CA LEU A 158 17.80 -4.27 3.38
C LEU A 158 17.02 -3.27 4.24
N VAL A 159 17.29 -3.23 5.54
CA VAL A 159 16.67 -2.26 6.46
C VAL A 159 17.07 -0.83 6.09
N ALA A 160 18.35 -0.61 5.78
CA ALA A 160 18.85 0.69 5.33
C ALA A 160 18.21 1.12 4.00
N LEU A 161 18.07 0.20 3.04
CA LEU A 161 17.40 0.47 1.77
C LEU A 161 15.92 0.81 1.96
N ASN A 162 15.22 0.07 2.84
CA ASN A 162 13.82 0.35 3.16
C ASN A 162 13.65 1.70 3.89
N GLY A 163 14.58 2.04 4.79
CA GLY A 163 14.63 3.34 5.44
C GLY A 163 14.90 4.48 4.47
N LEU A 164 15.82 4.30 3.52
CA LEU A 164 16.10 5.27 2.46
C LEU A 164 14.87 5.48 1.56
N PHE A 165 14.20 4.41 1.16
CA PHE A 165 12.96 4.48 0.40
C PHE A 165 11.87 5.23 1.15
N ASP A 166 11.64 4.89 2.42
CA ASP A 166 10.66 5.59 3.26
C ASP A 166 11.01 7.08 3.43
N SER A 167 12.30 7.42 3.53
CA SER A 167 12.76 8.82 3.59
C SER A 167 12.50 9.58 2.29
N ILE A 168 12.80 8.97 1.13
CA ILE A 168 12.54 9.57 -0.19
C ILE A 168 11.04 9.76 -0.38
N CYS A 169 10.23 8.74 -0.08
CA CYS A 169 8.77 8.87 -0.11
C CYS A 169 8.28 9.98 0.84
N GLY A 170 8.88 10.13 2.02
CA GLY A 170 8.59 11.23 2.93
C GLY A 170 8.76 12.62 2.31
N MET A 171 9.78 12.80 1.47
CA MET A 171 10.02 14.08 0.76
C MET A 171 8.94 14.44 -0.25
N PHE A 172 8.21 13.46 -0.80
CA PHE A 172 7.11 13.70 -1.76
C PHE A 172 5.77 14.09 -1.09
N GLY A 173 5.75 14.29 0.23
CA GLY A 173 4.60 14.84 0.94
C GLY A 173 3.35 13.95 0.87
N PRO A 174 2.15 14.49 0.55
CA PRO A 174 0.90 13.71 0.51
C PRO A 174 0.91 12.55 -0.48
N LEU A 175 1.55 12.73 -1.65
CA LEU A 175 1.75 11.65 -2.62
C LEU A 175 2.66 10.56 -2.04
N GLY A 176 3.69 10.97 -1.30
CA GLY A 176 4.57 10.08 -0.55
C GLY A 176 3.84 9.17 0.45
N ARG A 177 2.80 9.69 1.11
CA ARG A 177 1.98 8.90 2.05
C ARG A 177 1.19 7.79 1.36
N LEU A 178 0.75 7.99 0.12
CA LEU A 178 0.09 6.94 -0.68
C LEU A 178 1.06 5.80 -1.00
N PHE A 179 2.31 6.12 -1.37
CA PHE A 179 3.35 5.10 -1.59
C PHE A 179 3.76 4.37 -0.31
N ARG A 180 3.60 5.02 0.84
CA ARG A 180 3.83 4.41 2.15
C ARG A 180 2.67 3.52 2.63
N SER A 181 1.53 3.50 1.90
CA SER A 181 0.41 2.62 2.23
C SER A 181 0.83 1.14 2.22
N GLY A 182 0.27 0.34 3.13
CA GLY A 182 0.55 -1.09 3.18
C GLY A 182 0.23 -1.81 1.86
N PHE A 183 -0.76 -1.32 1.12
CA PHE A 183 -1.12 -1.86 -0.19
C PHE A 183 0.01 -1.70 -1.22
N ILE A 184 0.56 -0.48 -1.39
CA ILE A 184 1.65 -0.24 -2.35
C ILE A 184 2.91 -0.99 -1.93
N LYS A 185 3.24 -1.01 -0.63
CA LYS A 185 4.39 -1.78 -0.12
C LYS A 185 4.26 -3.27 -0.42
N ASN A 186 3.07 -3.85 -0.21
CA ASN A 186 2.83 -5.25 -0.54
C ASN A 186 2.93 -5.49 -2.05
N LEU A 187 2.36 -4.61 -2.87
CA LEU A 187 2.41 -4.73 -4.33
C LEU A 187 3.86 -4.66 -4.84
N LEU A 188 4.67 -3.74 -4.30
CA LEU A 188 6.08 -3.61 -4.63
C LEU A 188 6.88 -4.83 -4.15
N GLY A 189 6.54 -5.38 -2.98
CA GLY A 189 7.11 -6.63 -2.48
C GLY A 189 6.82 -7.81 -3.41
N PHE A 190 5.57 -7.97 -3.86
CA PHE A 190 5.19 -9.00 -4.83
C PHE A 190 5.85 -8.79 -6.19
N ALA A 191 5.96 -7.55 -6.66
CA ALA A 191 6.67 -7.24 -7.90
C ALA A 191 8.16 -7.60 -7.80
N GLY A 192 8.81 -7.26 -6.69
CA GLY A 192 10.20 -7.61 -6.43
C GLY A 192 10.41 -9.12 -6.32
N LEU A 193 9.54 -9.83 -5.60
CA LEU A 193 9.59 -11.28 -5.49
C LEU A 193 9.36 -11.96 -6.86
N GLY A 194 8.38 -11.46 -7.62
CA GLY A 194 8.11 -11.89 -8.98
C GLY A 194 9.32 -11.70 -9.90
N LEU A 195 10.00 -10.55 -9.78
CA LEU A 195 11.24 -10.28 -10.52
C LEU A 195 12.36 -11.26 -10.14
N ILE A 196 12.54 -11.54 -8.85
CA ILE A 196 13.54 -12.53 -8.38
C ILE A 196 13.23 -13.92 -8.96
N VAL A 197 11.99 -14.40 -8.83
CA VAL A 197 11.57 -15.70 -9.38
C VAL A 197 11.79 -15.75 -10.89
N TYR A 198 11.40 -14.69 -11.59
CA TYR A 198 11.62 -14.54 -13.02
C TYR A 198 13.11 -14.61 -13.38
N THR A 199 13.98 -13.93 -12.63
CA THR A 199 15.44 -13.98 -12.87
C THR A 199 16.02 -15.39 -12.64
N VAL A 200 15.58 -16.10 -11.60
CA VAL A 200 16.03 -17.46 -11.31
C VAL A 200 15.60 -18.42 -12.41
N ILE A 201 14.34 -18.33 -12.87
CA ILE A 201 13.84 -19.14 -13.99
C ILE A 201 14.64 -18.84 -15.25
N HIS A 202 14.90 -17.57 -15.55
CA HIS A 202 15.67 -17.18 -16.73
C HIS A 202 17.11 -17.72 -16.70
N VAL A 203 17.79 -17.61 -15.56
CA VAL A 203 19.12 -18.19 -15.37
C VAL A 203 19.08 -19.71 -15.54
N ALA A 204 18.07 -20.39 -14.97
CA ALA A 204 17.91 -21.82 -15.11
C ALA A 204 17.64 -22.25 -16.57
N GLN A 205 16.95 -21.43 -17.36
CA GLN A 205 16.80 -21.64 -18.80
C GLN A 205 18.13 -21.52 -19.55
N ILE A 206 18.94 -20.49 -19.25
CA ILE A 206 20.25 -20.29 -19.89
C ILE A 206 21.20 -21.45 -19.58
N GLN A 207 21.13 -21.99 -18.36
CA GLN A 207 21.93 -23.15 -17.94
C GLN A 207 21.38 -24.49 -18.47
N GLY A 208 20.23 -24.49 -19.17
CA GLY A 208 19.60 -25.70 -19.68
C GLY A 208 18.96 -26.59 -18.61
N TRP A 209 18.79 -26.10 -17.37
CA TRP A 209 18.15 -26.85 -16.29
C TRP A 209 16.63 -26.92 -16.46
N VAL A 210 16.05 -25.93 -17.15
CA VAL A 210 14.61 -25.84 -17.40
C VAL A 210 14.38 -25.53 -18.86
N SER A 211 13.66 -26.40 -19.57
CA SER A 211 13.18 -26.15 -20.94
C SER A 211 11.72 -25.69 -20.89
N LEU A 212 11.47 -24.39 -21.07
CA LEU A 212 10.11 -23.89 -21.29
C LEU A 212 9.87 -23.76 -22.80
N PRO A 213 8.64 -24.03 -23.29
CA PRO A 213 8.30 -23.89 -24.70
C PRO A 213 8.34 -22.44 -25.21
N VAL A 214 8.39 -21.46 -24.29
CA VAL A 214 8.46 -20.03 -24.59
C VAL A 214 9.72 -19.45 -23.97
N VAL A 215 10.53 -18.78 -24.78
CA VAL A 215 11.70 -18.02 -24.31
C VAL A 215 11.19 -16.75 -23.63
N LEU A 216 11.50 -16.58 -22.35
CA LEU A 216 11.10 -15.38 -21.61
C LEU A 216 11.89 -14.18 -22.16
N PRO A 217 11.21 -13.13 -22.68
CA PRO A 217 11.89 -11.99 -23.27
C PRO A 217 12.57 -11.17 -22.18
N TRP A 218 13.90 -11.09 -22.21
CA TRP A 218 14.64 -10.22 -21.30
C TRP A 218 14.53 -8.76 -21.76
N PRO A 219 14.21 -7.82 -20.87
CA PRO A 219 14.27 -6.41 -21.22
C PRO A 219 15.72 -6.05 -21.59
N LYS A 220 15.92 -5.65 -22.84
CA LYS A 220 17.21 -5.14 -23.36
C LYS A 220 17.40 -3.68 -22.98
#